data_AF-A0A7I9VKG6-F1
#
_entry.id   AF-A0A7I9VKG6-F1
#
_cell.length_a   1.000
_cell.length_b   1.000
_cell.length_c   1.000
_cell.angle_alpha   90.00
_cell.angle_beta   90.00
_cell.angle_gamma   90.00
#
_symmetry.space_group_name_H-M   'P 1'
#
loop_
_entity.id
_entity.type
_entity.pdbx_description
1 polymer ?
#
loop_
_entity_poly.entity_id
_entity_poly.type
_entity_poly.pdbx_seq_one_letter_code
_entity_poly.pdbx_strand_id
1 'polypeptide(L)'
;MTSLLAALALAAAPPAWRVEVATLGGLSGRGAGAVKISSAGEVEVVAPSGQRCRSQLAPAELARLARAVRRARPARWRPRYYLPDNPTGCCDQTATTLALLHGPRAAPRAVTGWYDESRQLVPADALALHDAALDVAASQPGCFSR
;
A
#
# COMPACT_ATOMS: atom_id res chain seq x y z
N MET A 1 -9.60 -40.23 38.46
CA MET A 1 -8.77 -40.01 37.25
C MET A 1 -9.60 -39.18 36.29
N THR A 2 -9.44 -37.86 36.29
CA THR A 2 -10.28 -36.95 35.50
C THR A 2 -9.37 -36.25 34.49
N SER A 3 -9.39 -36.71 33.24
CA SER A 3 -8.62 -36.12 32.16
C SER A 3 -9.18 -34.75 31.78
N LEU A 4 -8.36 -33.71 31.94
CA LEU A 4 -8.58 -32.40 31.34
C LEU A 4 -8.22 -32.47 29.84
N LEU A 5 -9.25 -32.52 28.99
CA LEU A 5 -9.12 -32.26 27.56
C LEU A 5 -8.91 -30.76 27.35
N ALA A 6 -7.66 -30.35 27.14
CA ALA A 6 -7.33 -29.01 26.68
C ALA A 6 -7.70 -28.87 25.19
N ALA A 7 -8.77 -28.14 24.90
CA ALA A 7 -9.11 -27.75 23.53
C ALA A 7 -8.13 -26.66 23.06
N LEU A 8 -7.17 -27.02 22.20
CA LEU A 8 -6.39 -26.03 21.45
C LEU A 8 -7.32 -25.33 20.45
N ALA A 9 -7.76 -24.12 20.82
CA ALA A 9 -8.34 -23.21 19.85
C ALA A 9 -7.25 -22.81 18.85
N LEU A 10 -7.28 -23.37 17.65
CA LEU A 10 -6.48 -22.90 16.52
C LEU A 10 -6.96 -21.47 16.20
N ALA A 11 -6.26 -20.46 16.72
CA ALA A 11 -6.49 -19.09 16.31
C ALA A 11 -6.24 -19.01 14.80
N ALA A 12 -7.27 -18.73 14.01
CA ALA A 12 -7.14 -18.55 12.58
C ALA A 12 -6.07 -17.47 12.32
N ALA A 13 -5.05 -17.81 11.54
CA ALA A 13 -4.01 -16.85 11.18
C ALA A 13 -4.66 -15.62 10.53
N PRO A 14 -4.21 -14.40 10.86
CA PRO A 14 -4.75 -13.19 10.25
C PRO A 14 -4.64 -13.28 8.72
N PRO A 15 -5.64 -12.79 7.98
CA PRO A 15 -5.64 -12.89 6.52
C PRO A 15 -4.39 -12.22 5.96
N ALA A 16 -3.65 -12.95 5.13
CA ALA A 16 -2.46 -12.41 4.49
C ALA A 16 -2.84 -11.27 3.55
N TRP A 17 -2.12 -10.17 3.58
CA TRP A 17 -2.30 -9.08 2.63
C TRP A 17 -0.97 -8.39 2.32
N ARG A 18 -0.93 -7.69 1.19
CA ARG A 18 0.18 -6.80 0.83
C ARG A 18 -0.36 -5.54 0.19
N VAL A 19 0.18 -4.40 0.61
CA VAL A 19 -0.06 -3.10 -0.01
C VAL A 19 1.21 -2.68 -0.73
N GLU A 20 1.07 -2.26 -1.98
CA GLU A 20 2.17 -1.70 -2.76
C GLU A 20 1.74 -0.33 -3.30
N VAL A 21 2.57 0.69 -3.06
CA VAL A 21 2.42 2.02 -3.64
C VAL A 21 3.67 2.29 -4.46
N ALA A 22 3.51 2.73 -5.70
CA ALA A 22 4.62 3.12 -6.55
C ALA A 22 4.28 4.40 -7.29
N THR A 23 5.29 5.24 -7.49
CA THR A 23 5.17 6.48 -8.23
C THR A 23 6.23 6.56 -9.33
N LEU A 24 5.88 7.20 -10.43
CA LEU A 24 6.75 7.44 -11.59
C LEU A 24 6.46 8.86 -12.11
N GLY A 25 7.39 9.45 -12.87
CA GLY A 25 7.19 10.76 -13.48
C GLY A 25 7.74 11.88 -12.60
N GLY A 26 7.07 13.02 -12.59
CA GLY A 26 7.62 14.23 -11.97
C GLY A 26 8.75 14.85 -12.80
N LEU A 27 9.31 15.96 -12.31
CA LEU A 27 10.40 16.71 -12.99
C LEU A 27 11.64 15.86 -13.33
N SER A 28 11.92 14.81 -12.55
CA SER A 28 13.07 13.91 -12.78
C SER A 28 12.71 12.63 -13.53
N GLY A 29 11.40 12.39 -13.78
CA GLY A 29 10.89 11.12 -14.31
C GLY A 29 10.87 9.95 -13.32
N ARG A 30 11.39 10.12 -12.09
CA ARG A 30 11.59 9.03 -11.12
C ARG A 30 10.45 8.86 -10.11
N GLY A 31 9.52 9.81 -10.04
CA GLY A 31 8.50 9.87 -9.00
C GLY A 31 9.09 10.05 -7.59
N ALA A 32 8.29 9.69 -6.58
CA ALA A 32 8.66 9.64 -5.16
C ALA A 32 9.19 8.26 -4.71
N GLY A 33 9.29 7.29 -5.62
CA GLY A 33 9.74 5.93 -5.32
C GLY A 33 8.59 4.94 -5.09
N ALA A 34 8.85 3.90 -4.29
CA ALA A 34 7.90 2.83 -4.02
C ALA A 34 7.93 2.35 -2.56
N VAL A 35 6.80 1.85 -2.10
CA VAL A 35 6.59 1.29 -0.76
C VAL A 35 5.86 -0.05 -0.91
N LYS A 36 6.32 -1.06 -0.18
CA LYS A 36 5.65 -2.36 -0.05
C LYS A 36 5.51 -2.71 1.41
N ILE A 37 4.31 -3.10 1.83
CA ILE A 37 4.03 -3.46 3.23
C ILE A 37 3.24 -4.76 3.26
N SER A 38 3.72 -5.75 4.02
CA SER A 38 3.04 -7.03 4.21
C SER A 38 2.19 -7.06 5.49
N SER A 39 1.26 -8.00 5.56
CA SER A 39 0.48 -8.27 6.78
C SER A 39 1.31 -8.78 7.95
N ALA A 40 2.55 -9.22 7.70
CA ALA A 40 3.53 -9.54 8.73
C ALA A 40 4.22 -8.29 9.30
N GLY A 41 3.95 -7.10 8.74
CA GLY A 41 4.57 -5.83 9.14
C GLY A 41 5.94 -5.58 8.51
N GLU A 42 6.37 -6.39 7.54
CA GLU A 42 7.59 -6.12 6.79
C GLU A 42 7.35 -4.92 5.86
N VAL A 43 8.28 -3.98 5.84
CA VAL A 43 8.28 -2.82 4.95
C VAL A 43 9.50 -2.86 4.04
N GLU A 44 9.29 -2.60 2.76
CA GLU A 44 10.35 -2.25 1.81
C GLU A 44 10.05 -0.89 1.19
N VAL A 45 10.95 0.07 1.39
CA VAL A 45 10.91 1.39 0.76
C VAL A 45 12.00 1.46 -0.30
N VAL A 46 11.67 1.95 -1.49
CA VAL A 46 12.61 2.22 -2.57
C VAL A 46 12.56 3.72 -2.86
N ALA A 47 13.63 4.44 -2.57
CA ALA A 47 13.73 5.87 -2.81
C ALA A 47 13.85 6.17 -4.32
N PRO A 48 13.63 7.42 -4.77
CA PRO A 48 13.86 7.83 -6.16
C PRO A 48 15.29 7.59 -6.66
N SER A 49 16.28 7.54 -5.75
CA SER A 49 17.66 7.19 -6.06
C SER A 49 17.87 5.69 -6.38
N GLY A 50 16.86 4.85 -6.12
CA GLY A 50 16.95 3.39 -6.17
C GLY A 50 17.44 2.75 -4.87
N GLN A 51 17.85 3.55 -3.88
CA GLN A 51 18.22 3.07 -2.55
C GLN A 51 17.03 2.33 -1.91
N ARG A 52 17.32 1.17 -1.33
CA ARG A 52 16.32 0.33 -0.66
C ARG A 52 16.51 0.38 0.84
N CYS A 53 15.41 0.48 1.55
CA CYS A 53 15.33 0.37 3.00
C CYS A 53 14.35 -0.75 3.36
N ARG A 54 14.70 -1.54 4.36
CA ARG A 54 13.82 -2.58 4.91
C ARG A 54 13.70 -2.41 6.40
N SER A 55 12.48 -2.49 6.90
CA SER A 55 12.19 -2.36 8.32
C SER A 55 11.00 -3.23 8.72
N GLN A 56 10.72 -3.25 10.01
CA GLN A 56 9.60 -3.95 10.61
C GLN A 56 8.70 -2.93 11.31
N LEU A 57 7.40 -2.98 11.03
CA LEU A 57 6.43 -2.08 11.65
C LEU A 57 6.27 -2.34 13.14
N ALA A 58 6.09 -1.24 13.88
CA ALA A 58 5.57 -1.34 15.23
C ALA A 58 4.12 -1.90 15.19
N PRO A 59 3.70 -2.70 16.19
CA PRO A 59 2.36 -3.28 16.23
C PRO A 59 1.22 -2.26 16.05
N ALA A 60 1.38 -1.05 16.60
CA ALA A 60 0.39 0.02 16.48
C ALA A 60 0.25 0.55 15.04
N GLU A 61 1.34 0.63 14.29
CA GLU A 61 1.37 1.05 12.88
C GLU A 61 0.77 -0.02 11.99
N LEU A 62 1.15 -1.29 12.21
CA LEU A 62 0.57 -2.42 11.52
C LEU A 62 -0.96 -2.49 11.75
N ALA A 63 -1.41 -2.28 12.99
CA ALA A 63 -2.84 -2.23 13.30
C ALA A 63 -3.56 -1.07 12.59
N ARG A 64 -2.91 0.10 12.44
CA ARG A 64 -3.44 1.25 11.68
C ARG A 64 -3.61 0.91 10.20
N LEU A 65 -2.58 0.36 9.58
CA LEU A 65 -2.63 -0.04 8.17
C LEU A 65 -3.64 -1.19 7.94
N ALA A 66 -3.68 -2.18 8.82
CA ALA A 66 -4.65 -3.27 8.74
C ALA A 66 -6.10 -2.77 8.83
N ARG A 67 -6.38 -1.70 9.59
CA ARG A 67 -7.70 -1.04 9.59
C ARG A 67 -8.03 -0.42 8.23
N ALA A 68 -7.07 0.24 7.59
CA ALA A 68 -7.25 0.81 6.26
C ALA A 68 -7.53 -0.30 5.21
N VAL A 69 -6.75 -1.39 5.24
CA VAL A 69 -6.97 -2.57 4.38
C VAL A 69 -8.38 -3.13 4.54
N ARG A 70 -8.87 -3.31 5.78
CA ARG A 70 -10.24 -3.81 6.03
C ARG A 70 -11.35 -2.86 5.55
N ARG A 71 -11.08 -1.56 5.46
CA ARG A 71 -12.05 -0.55 5.01
C ARG A 71 -12.04 -0.37 3.49
N ALA A 72 -10.96 -0.79 2.82
CA ALA A 72 -10.85 -0.75 1.37
C ALA A 72 -11.94 -1.60 0.70
N ARG A 73 -12.48 -1.08 -0.41
CA ARG A 73 -13.50 -1.71 -1.24
C ARG A 73 -12.99 -1.87 -2.67
N PRO A 74 -11.95 -2.72 -2.88
CA PRO A 74 -11.24 -2.81 -4.15
C PRO A 74 -12.11 -3.16 -5.36
N ALA A 75 -13.23 -3.86 -5.14
CA ALA A 75 -14.20 -4.17 -6.20
C ALA A 75 -14.82 -2.92 -6.86
N ARG A 76 -14.71 -1.74 -6.24
CA ARG A 76 -15.20 -0.46 -6.77
C ARG A 76 -14.12 0.37 -7.45
N TRP A 77 -12.86 -0.07 -7.38
CA TRP A 77 -11.76 0.68 -7.95
C TRP A 77 -11.71 0.45 -9.46
N ARG A 78 -11.52 1.53 -10.20
CA ARG A 78 -11.18 1.46 -11.62
C ARG A 78 -9.68 1.17 -11.75
N PRO A 79 -9.23 0.54 -12.85
CA PRO A 79 -7.81 0.34 -13.11
C PRO A 79 -7.02 1.66 -13.16
N ARG A 80 -7.67 2.74 -13.62
CA ARG A 80 -7.08 4.08 -13.67
C ARG A 80 -8.14 5.17 -13.53
N TYR A 81 -7.75 6.28 -12.92
CA TYR A 81 -8.49 7.52 -12.81
C TYR A 81 -7.70 8.62 -13.50
N TYR A 82 -8.37 9.39 -14.36
CA TYR A 82 -7.78 10.48 -15.13
C TYR A 82 -8.83 11.55 -15.40
N LEU A 83 -8.40 12.80 -15.51
CA LEU A 83 -9.23 13.89 -16.02
C LEU A 83 -9.46 13.72 -17.55
N PRO A 84 -10.67 14.02 -18.08
CA PRO A 84 -10.97 13.80 -19.49
C PRO A 84 -10.08 14.56 -20.48
N ASP A 85 -9.60 15.74 -20.11
CA ASP A 85 -8.68 16.59 -20.87
C ASP A 85 -7.21 16.19 -20.73
N ASN A 86 -6.89 15.28 -19.81
CA ASN A 86 -5.54 14.75 -19.62
C ASN A 86 -5.54 13.22 -19.37
N PRO A 87 -5.99 12.41 -20.34
CA PRO A 87 -6.15 10.97 -20.18
C PRO A 87 -4.81 10.21 -20.06
N THR A 88 -3.73 10.81 -20.55
CA THR A 88 -2.39 10.19 -20.62
C THR A 88 -1.38 10.79 -19.67
N GLY A 89 -1.75 11.84 -18.94
CA GLY A 89 -0.83 12.63 -18.14
C GLY A 89 0.03 13.57 -19.00
N CYS A 90 0.71 14.51 -18.32
CA CYS A 90 1.66 15.46 -18.89
C CYS A 90 3.11 15.14 -18.45
N CYS A 91 4.08 15.83 -19.04
CA CYS A 91 5.52 15.59 -18.96
C CYS A 91 6.09 15.61 -17.53
N ASP A 92 5.51 16.42 -16.64
CA ASP A 92 5.99 16.67 -15.28
C ASP A 92 5.08 16.06 -14.19
N GLN A 93 4.05 15.33 -14.59
CA GLN A 93 3.09 14.77 -13.64
C GLN A 93 3.60 13.49 -12.99
N THR A 94 3.18 13.29 -11.74
CA THR A 94 3.47 12.05 -11.01
C THR A 94 2.33 11.06 -11.21
N ALA A 95 2.62 9.93 -11.84
CA ALA A 95 1.72 8.79 -11.92
C ALA A 95 1.85 7.94 -10.65
N THR A 96 0.76 7.71 -9.94
CA THR A 96 0.68 6.84 -8.76
C THR A 96 0.00 5.53 -9.14
N THR A 97 0.51 4.42 -8.60
CA THR A 97 -0.13 3.10 -8.64
C THR A 97 -0.28 2.57 -7.22
N LEU A 98 -1.48 2.13 -6.88
CA LEU A 98 -1.80 1.42 -5.65
C LEU A 98 -2.23 -0.01 -6.00
N ALA A 99 -1.60 -1.00 -5.37
CA ALA A 99 -2.01 -2.38 -5.43
C ALA A 99 -2.33 -2.92 -4.03
N LEU A 100 -3.46 -3.63 -3.93
CA LEU A 100 -3.84 -4.40 -2.76
C LEU A 100 -3.97 -5.88 -3.16
N LEU A 101 -3.19 -6.73 -2.50
CA LEU A 101 -3.19 -8.17 -2.68
C LEU A 101 -3.74 -8.81 -1.40
N HIS A 102 -4.73 -9.71 -1.53
CA HIS A 102 -5.25 -10.51 -0.42
C HIS A 102 -4.84 -11.96 -0.63
N GLY A 103 -4.14 -12.59 0.32
CA GLY A 103 -3.68 -13.98 0.21
C GLY A 103 -2.23 -14.13 -0.28
N PRO A 104 -1.77 -15.37 -0.52
CA PRO A 104 -0.46 -15.63 -1.11
C PRO A 104 -0.35 -15.11 -2.55
N ARG A 105 0.87 -15.06 -3.12
CA ARG A 105 1.26 -14.41 -4.40
C ARG A 105 0.31 -14.56 -5.62
N ALA A 106 -0.57 -15.57 -5.68
CA ALA A 106 -1.49 -15.84 -6.79
C ALA A 106 -2.92 -15.31 -6.58
N ALA A 107 -3.17 -14.62 -5.48
CA ALA A 107 -4.51 -14.26 -5.06
C ALA A 107 -4.99 -12.91 -5.66
N PRO A 108 -6.28 -12.55 -5.53
CA PRO A 108 -6.86 -11.41 -6.23
C PRO A 108 -6.08 -10.12 -5.96
N ARG A 109 -5.58 -9.52 -7.04
CA ARG A 109 -4.85 -8.26 -7.04
C ARG A 109 -5.79 -7.17 -7.53
N ALA A 110 -6.12 -6.25 -6.65
CA ALA A 110 -6.77 -5.00 -7.05
C ALA A 110 -5.69 -3.96 -7.32
N VAL A 111 -5.70 -3.38 -8.52
CA VAL A 111 -4.76 -2.34 -8.92
C VAL A 111 -5.54 -1.14 -9.41
N THR A 112 -5.15 0.04 -8.94
CA THR A 112 -5.63 1.33 -9.43
C THR A 112 -4.45 2.28 -9.61
N GLY A 113 -4.62 3.30 -10.43
CA GLY A 113 -3.64 4.38 -10.56
C GLY A 113 -4.27 5.70 -10.97
N TRP A 114 -3.53 6.78 -10.81
CA TRP A 114 -3.96 8.14 -11.14
C TRP A 114 -2.74 9.05 -11.34
N TYR A 115 -2.92 10.15 -12.07
CA TYR A 115 -2.00 11.29 -12.03
C TYR A 115 -2.34 12.19 -10.84
N ASP A 116 -1.36 12.91 -10.31
CA ASP A 116 -1.51 13.85 -9.19
C ASP A 116 -2.75 14.76 -9.30
N GLU A 117 -2.96 15.39 -10.46
CA GLU A 117 -4.12 16.23 -10.76
C GLU A 117 -5.47 15.49 -10.89
N SER A 118 -5.45 14.16 -10.93
CA SER A 118 -6.65 13.31 -11.02
C SER A 118 -7.02 12.70 -9.66
N ARG A 119 -6.29 13.04 -8.59
CA ARG A 119 -6.48 12.50 -7.24
C ARG A 119 -7.92 12.65 -6.73
N GLN A 120 -8.60 13.75 -7.07
CA GLN A 120 -9.99 14.03 -6.69
C GLN A 120 -11.01 13.04 -7.26
N LEU A 121 -10.65 12.30 -8.32
CA LEU A 121 -11.52 11.27 -8.91
C LEU A 121 -11.37 9.91 -8.22
N VAL A 122 -10.33 9.75 -7.39
CA VAL A 122 -9.99 8.48 -6.75
C VAL A 122 -10.93 8.24 -5.55
N PRO A 123 -11.48 7.02 -5.38
CA PRO A 123 -12.31 6.68 -4.24
C PRO A 123 -11.61 6.95 -2.91
N ALA A 124 -12.36 7.50 -1.96
CA ALA A 124 -11.83 7.88 -0.65
C ALA A 124 -11.18 6.70 0.11
N ASP A 125 -11.66 5.47 -0.08
CA ASP A 125 -11.09 4.28 0.55
C ASP A 125 -9.75 3.85 -0.07
N ALA A 126 -9.55 4.08 -1.37
CA ALA A 126 -8.26 3.88 -2.01
C ALA A 126 -7.25 4.95 -1.55
N LEU A 127 -7.67 6.21 -1.48
CA LEU A 127 -6.84 7.30 -0.95
C LEU A 127 -6.46 7.06 0.51
N ALA A 128 -7.40 6.65 1.36
CA ALA A 128 -7.13 6.35 2.77
C ALA A 128 -6.12 5.19 2.93
N LEU A 129 -6.17 4.17 2.07
CA LEU A 129 -5.18 3.09 2.08
C LEU A 129 -3.80 3.56 1.61
N HIS A 130 -3.77 4.33 0.52
CA HIS A 130 -2.55 4.95 -0.01
C HIS A 130 -1.86 5.81 1.05
N ASP A 131 -2.61 6.74 1.66
CA ASP A 131 -2.08 7.68 2.64
C ASP A 131 -1.60 6.94 3.89
N ALA A 132 -2.36 5.95 4.39
CA ALA A 132 -1.93 5.12 5.51
C ALA A 132 -0.63 4.35 5.22
N ALA A 133 -0.42 3.89 3.99
CA ALA A 133 0.81 3.20 3.60
C ALA A 133 2.01 4.16 3.52
N LEU A 134 1.81 5.36 2.98
CA LEU A 134 2.88 6.37 2.91
C LEU A 134 3.23 6.93 4.29
N ASP A 135 2.25 7.20 5.15
CA ASP A 135 2.49 7.67 6.52
C ASP A 135 3.31 6.66 7.32
N VAL A 136 2.97 5.38 7.18
CA VAL A 136 3.70 4.27 7.81
C VAL A 136 5.11 4.13 7.26
N ALA A 137 5.31 4.33 5.96
CA ALA A 137 6.66 4.33 5.39
C ALA A 137 7.48 5.52 5.92
N ALA A 138 6.91 6.72 5.90
CA ALA A 138 7.57 7.95 6.33
C ALA A 138 8.03 7.92 7.80
N SER A 139 7.35 7.15 8.66
CA SER A 139 7.75 6.97 10.06
C SER A 139 8.92 5.99 10.25
N GLN A 140 9.39 5.30 9.21
CA GLN A 140 10.46 4.31 9.34
C GLN A 140 11.84 4.98 9.46
N PRO A 141 12.54 4.81 10.60
CA PRO A 141 13.85 5.42 10.81
C PRO A 141 14.86 4.95 9.76
N GLY A 142 15.64 5.88 9.20
CA GLY A 142 16.71 5.58 8.25
C GLY A 142 16.26 5.28 6.81
N CYS A 143 14.96 5.24 6.52
CA CYS A 143 14.48 5.03 5.16
C CYS A 143 14.44 6.32 4.30
N PHE A 144 14.52 7.49 4.93
CA PHE A 144 14.44 8.81 4.27
C PHE A 144 15.61 9.74 4.61
N SER A 145 16.77 9.18 4.97
CA SER A 145 17.99 9.96 5.20
C SER A 145 18.38 10.68 3.90
N ARG A 146 18.36 12.01 3.92
CA ARG A 146 18.79 12.88 2.82
C ARG A 146 20.30 12.88 2.68
#